data_AF-A0A7C4K4S9-F1
#
_entry.id   AF-A0A7C4K4S9-F1
#
_cell.length_a   1.000
_cell.length_b   1.000
_cell.length_c   1.000
_cell.angle_alpha   90.00
_cell.angle_beta   90.00
_cell.angle_gamma   90.00
#
_symmetry.space_group_name_H-M   'P 1'
#
loop_
_entity.id
_entity.type
_entity.pdbx_description
1 polymer ?
#
loop_
_entity_poly.entity_id
_entity_poly.type
_entity_poly.pdbx_seq_one_letter_code
_entity_poly.pdbx_strand_id
1 'polypeptide(L)'
;MEKLIEALLILFVGMTSVFLSLLFFYIVIFMIREVDEKLNNFLVQKKLVPTKLDTEKAQIKPEIVAAISAAAYQTFHQPVKIKKIHFLDDSSSREWAVSGRINIMGSHNIKK
;
A
#
# COMPACT_ATOMS: atom_id res chain seq x y z
N MET A 1 13.82 59.78 -6.09
CA MET A 1 13.07 59.32 -4.90
C MET A 1 11.81 58.56 -5.31
N GLU A 2 10.94 59.13 -6.16
CA GLU A 2 9.70 58.47 -6.61
C GLU A 2 9.90 57.07 -7.24
N LYS A 3 10.91 56.92 -8.10
CA LYS A 3 11.21 55.61 -8.73
C LYS A 3 11.67 54.53 -7.75
N LEU A 4 12.30 54.91 -6.65
CA LEU A 4 12.66 53.95 -5.58
C LEU A 4 11.42 53.51 -4.80
N ILE A 5 10.47 54.42 -4.57
CA ILE A 5 9.20 54.10 -3.90
C ILE A 5 8.36 53.17 -4.78
N GLU A 6 8.29 53.44 -6.09
CA GLU A 6 7.57 52.62 -7.06
C GLU A 6 8.15 51.19 -7.13
N ALA A 7 9.49 51.07 -7.18
CA ALA A 7 10.16 49.77 -7.16
C ALA A 7 9.96 49.00 -5.84
N LEU A 8 9.99 49.70 -4.69
CA LEU A 8 9.74 49.11 -3.38
C LEU A 8 8.30 48.56 -3.28
N LEU A 9 7.33 49.29 -3.84
CA LEU A 9 5.93 48.87 -3.87
C LEU A 9 5.74 47.61 -4.72
N ILE A 10 6.34 47.57 -5.91
CA ILE A 10 6.33 46.39 -6.78
C ILE A 10 6.96 45.17 -6.08
N LEU A 11 8.07 45.37 -5.36
CA LEU A 11 8.74 44.30 -4.61
C LEU A 11 7.83 43.73 -3.51
N PHE A 12 7.17 44.60 -2.73
CA PHE A 12 6.25 44.16 -1.68
C PHE A 12 5.05 43.43 -2.25
N VAL A 13 4.46 43.92 -3.34
CA VAL A 13 3.33 43.27 -4.01
C VAL A 13 3.74 41.90 -4.58
N GLY A 14 4.90 41.83 -5.23
CA GLY A 14 5.42 40.56 -5.76
C GLY A 14 5.67 39.53 -4.65
N MET A 15 6.34 39.95 -3.57
CA MET A 15 6.64 39.07 -2.44
C MET A 15 5.37 38.56 -1.75
N THR A 16 4.43 39.46 -1.45
CA THR A 16 3.16 39.09 -0.81
C THR A 16 2.33 38.17 -1.70
N SER A 17 2.29 38.40 -3.01
CA SER A 17 1.60 37.52 -3.96
C SER A 17 2.18 36.10 -3.96
N VAL A 18 3.50 35.95 -3.94
CA VAL A 18 4.15 34.63 -3.91
C VAL A 18 3.84 33.90 -2.61
N PHE A 19 3.95 34.59 -1.47
CA PHE A 19 3.59 34.02 -0.18
C PHE A 19 2.12 33.60 -0.12
N LEU A 20 1.22 34.41 -0.68
CA LEU A 20 -0.20 34.09 -0.73
C LEU A 20 -0.47 32.85 -1.58
N SER A 21 0.21 32.73 -2.72
CA SER A 21 0.09 31.54 -3.58
C SER A 21 0.58 30.28 -2.87
N LEU A 22 1.72 30.34 -2.17
CA LEU A 22 2.25 29.21 -1.41
C LEU A 22 1.32 28.80 -0.27
N LEU A 23 0.78 29.79 0.45
CA LEU A 23 -0.16 29.58 1.55
C LEU A 23 -1.47 28.95 1.03
N PHE A 24 -1.96 29.40 -0.13
CA PHE A 24 -3.10 28.78 -0.80
C PHE A 24 -2.85 27.30 -1.11
N PHE A 25 -1.71 26.96 -1.73
CA PHE A 25 -1.38 25.55 -2.01
C PHE A 25 -1.20 24.73 -0.74
N TYR A 26 -0.60 25.30 0.30
CA TYR A 26 -0.50 24.65 1.61
C TYR A 26 -1.88 24.26 2.17
N ILE A 27 -2.84 25.19 2.11
CA ILE A 27 -4.23 24.93 2.54
C ILE A 27 -4.88 23.84 1.69
N VAL A 28 -4.67 23.85 0.38
CA VAL A 28 -5.20 22.82 -0.52
C VAL A 28 -4.63 21.44 -0.19
N ILE A 29 -3.32 21.32 -0.03
CA ILE A 29 -2.65 20.07 0.34
C ILE A 29 -3.15 19.59 1.71
N PHE A 30 -3.31 20.50 2.67
CA PHE A 30 -3.84 20.19 3.99
C PHE A 30 -5.29 19.67 3.93
N MET A 31 -6.15 20.30 3.13
CA MET A 31 -7.53 19.85 2.89
C MET A 31 -7.57 18.47 2.25
N ILE A 32 -6.76 18.22 1.22
CA ILE A 32 -6.68 16.90 0.56
C ILE A 32 -6.25 15.85 1.57
N ARG A 33 -5.22 16.12 2.38
CA ARG A 33 -4.76 15.20 3.41
C ARG A 33 -5.84 14.88 4.44
N GLU A 34 -6.57 15.88 4.93
CA GLU A 34 -7.66 15.68 5.88
C GLU A 34 -8.81 14.85 5.28
N VAL A 35 -9.10 15.07 4.00
CA VAL A 35 -10.10 14.31 3.24
C VAL A 35 -9.64 12.87 3.03
N ASP A 36 -8.38 12.65 2.65
CA ASP A 36 -7.79 11.33 2.49
C ASP A 36 -7.75 10.57 3.81
N GLU A 37 -7.35 11.22 4.91
CA GLU A 37 -7.35 10.61 6.24
C GLU A 37 -8.78 10.26 6.69
N LYS A 38 -9.77 11.11 6.43
CA LYS A 38 -11.18 10.81 6.73
C LYS A 38 -11.76 9.69 5.87
N LEU A 39 -11.49 9.70 4.56
CA LEU A 39 -11.92 8.63 3.64
C LEU A 39 -11.24 7.31 3.98
N ASN A 40 -9.94 7.33 4.25
CA ASN A 40 -9.19 6.15 4.65
C ASN A 40 -9.70 5.62 5.99
N ASN A 41 -9.93 6.47 6.99
CA ASN A 41 -10.50 6.03 8.26
C ASN A 41 -11.92 5.46 8.09
N PHE A 42 -12.75 6.02 7.21
CA PHE A 42 -14.08 5.48 6.93
C PHE A 42 -14.02 4.11 6.22
N LEU A 43 -13.13 3.95 5.24
CA LEU A 43 -12.93 2.70 4.51
C LEU A 43 -12.24 1.63 5.37
N VAL A 44 -11.25 2.02 6.16
CA VAL A 44 -10.52 1.15 7.08
C VAL A 44 -11.40 0.74 8.25
N GLN A 45 -12.25 1.62 8.81
CA GLN A 45 -13.24 1.21 9.83
C GLN A 45 -14.28 0.23 9.27
N LYS A 46 -14.67 0.35 7.99
CA LYS A 46 -15.53 -0.63 7.33
C LYS A 46 -14.83 -1.97 7.07
N LYS A 47 -13.49 -1.98 6.96
CA LYS A 47 -12.63 -3.18 6.84
C LYS A 47 -12.11 -3.70 8.18
N LEU A 48 -12.27 -2.93 9.25
CA LEU A 48 -12.02 -3.24 10.65
C LEU A 48 -13.35 -3.32 11.42
N VAL A 49 -14.39 -3.88 10.80
CA VAL A 49 -15.20 -4.79 11.62
C VAL A 49 -14.17 -5.80 12.11
N PRO A 50 -13.89 -5.91 13.43
CA PRO A 50 -13.34 -7.16 13.89
C PRO A 50 -14.43 -8.14 13.47
N THR A 51 -14.20 -8.82 12.35
CA THR A 51 -14.67 -10.18 12.20
C THR A 51 -14.22 -10.76 13.53
N LYS A 52 -15.15 -10.82 14.49
CA LYS A 52 -15.16 -11.88 15.47
C LYS A 52 -14.86 -13.05 14.58
N LEU A 53 -13.60 -13.51 14.64
CA LEU A 53 -13.12 -14.66 13.93
C LEU A 53 -14.04 -15.74 14.47
N ASP A 54 -15.17 -15.88 13.79
CA ASP A 54 -15.96 -17.05 13.86
C ASP A 54 -14.94 -18.12 13.60
N THR A 55 -14.87 -19.00 14.58
CA THR A 55 -13.89 -20.06 14.64
C THR A 55 -14.31 -21.09 13.60
N GLU A 56 -14.47 -20.69 12.34
CA GLU A 56 -14.18 -21.55 11.21
C GLU A 56 -12.69 -21.75 11.25
N LYS A 57 -12.30 -22.69 12.12
CA LYS A 57 -11.12 -23.52 11.89
C LYS A 57 -11.07 -23.75 10.39
N ALA A 58 -10.12 -23.12 9.70
CA ALA A 58 -9.63 -23.66 8.45
C ALA A 58 -9.29 -25.12 8.80
N GLN A 59 -10.18 -26.05 8.44
CA GLN A 59 -9.96 -27.46 8.65
C GLN A 59 -8.84 -27.82 7.68
N ILE A 60 -7.61 -27.58 8.12
CA ILE A 60 -6.43 -28.06 7.43
C ILE A 60 -6.59 -29.57 7.43
N LYS A 61 -6.80 -30.12 6.24
CA LYS A 61 -6.98 -31.54 6.04
C LYS A 61 -5.78 -32.28 6.66
N PRO A 62 -5.97 -33.32 7.49
CA PRO A 62 -4.90 -34.05 8.16
C PRO A 62 -3.79 -34.52 7.22
N GLU A 63 -4.14 -34.82 5.97
CA GLU A 63 -3.24 -35.24 4.89
C GLU A 63 -2.19 -34.17 4.58
N ILE A 64 -2.55 -32.89 4.60
CA ILE A 64 -1.63 -31.78 4.34
C ILE A 64 -0.61 -31.66 5.49
N VAL A 65 -1.08 -31.80 6.73
CA VAL A 65 -0.21 -31.77 7.92
C VAL A 65 0.76 -32.95 7.90
N ALA A 66 0.28 -34.14 7.53
CA ALA A 66 1.10 -35.34 7.41
C ALA A 66 2.18 -35.19 6.32
N ALA A 67 1.81 -34.67 5.15
CA ALA A 67 2.73 -34.41 4.05
C ALA A 67 3.83 -33.40 4.44
N ILE A 68 3.45 -32.27 5.07
CA ILE A 68 4.41 -31.26 5.53
C ILE A 68 5.33 -31.85 6.61
N SER A 69 4.79 -32.65 7.54
CA SER A 69 5.58 -33.29 8.59
C SER A 69 6.59 -34.28 8.03
N ALA A 70 6.18 -35.12 7.08
CA ALA A 70 7.06 -36.08 6.41
C ALA A 70 8.18 -35.37 5.64
N ALA A 71 7.85 -34.31 4.89
CA ALA A 71 8.84 -33.50 4.17
C ALA A 71 9.85 -32.84 5.12
N ALA A 72 9.39 -32.29 6.25
CA ALA A 72 10.25 -31.69 7.25
C ALA A 72 11.17 -32.72 7.91
N TYR A 73 10.62 -33.88 8.31
CA TYR A 73 11.41 -34.97 8.90
C TYR A 73 12.50 -35.47 7.94
N GLN A 74 12.15 -35.67 6.67
CA GLN A 74 13.09 -36.09 5.63
C GLN A 74 14.19 -35.06 5.38
N THR A 75 13.87 -33.77 5.48
CA THR A 75 14.85 -32.70 5.25
C THR A 75 15.82 -32.55 6.41
N PHE A 76 15.30 -32.54 7.64
CA PHE A 76 16.10 -32.25 8.83
C PHE A 76 16.70 -33.48 9.51
N HIS A 77 16.26 -34.70 9.13
CA HIS A 77 16.72 -35.98 9.71
C HIS A 77 16.63 -36.04 11.25
N GLN A 78 15.71 -35.27 11.84
CA GLN A 78 15.51 -35.14 13.28
C GLN A 78 14.01 -35.05 13.58
N PRO A 79 13.57 -35.39 14.81
CA PRO A 79 12.17 -35.23 15.21
C PRO A 79 11.73 -33.76 15.09
N VAL A 80 10.77 -33.48 14.21
CA VAL A 80 10.25 -32.12 13.99
C VAL A 80 8.90 -31.93 14.68
N LYS A 81 8.75 -30.82 15.42
CA LYS A 81 7.47 -30.41 16.02
C LYS A 81 6.96 -29.14 15.33
N ILE A 82 5.92 -29.29 14.51
CA ILE A 82 5.28 -28.16 13.82
C ILE A 82 4.39 -27.41 14.82
N LYS A 83 4.72 -26.15 15.11
CA LYS A 83 3.95 -25.30 16.04
C LYS A 83 2.86 -24.47 15.35
N LYS A 84 3.13 -24.02 14.12
CA LYS A 84 2.23 -23.16 13.36
C LYS A 84 2.49 -23.35 11.87
N ILE A 85 1.43 -23.54 11.09
CA ILE A 85 1.46 -23.52 9.63
C ILE A 85 0.73 -22.23 9.22
N HIS A 86 1.40 -21.38 8.47
CA HIS A 86 0.80 -20.17 7.90
C HIS A 86 0.80 -20.32 6.39
N PHE A 87 -0.38 -20.45 5.80
CA PHE A 87 -0.54 -20.35 4.36
C PHE A 87 -0.44 -18.88 4.00
N LEU A 88 0.46 -18.55 3.07
CA LEU A 88 0.48 -17.22 2.49
C LEU A 88 -0.77 -17.12 1.61
N ASP A 89 -1.69 -16.23 2.01
CA ASP A 89 -3.02 -16.09 1.42
C ASP A 89 -3.00 -16.00 -0.11
N ASP A 90 -4.12 -16.46 -0.64
CA ASP A 90 -4.46 -16.69 -2.03
C ASP A 90 -4.19 -15.47 -2.94
N SER A 91 -3.83 -15.80 -4.17
CA SER A 91 -3.28 -14.98 -5.25
C SER A 91 -4.11 -13.76 -5.72
N SER A 92 -5.19 -13.37 -5.04
CA SER A 92 -6.06 -12.24 -5.43
C SER A 92 -5.39 -10.87 -5.36
N SER A 93 -4.35 -10.70 -4.53
CA SER A 93 -3.61 -9.43 -4.41
C SER A 93 -2.48 -9.26 -5.44
N ARG A 94 -2.25 -10.24 -6.33
CA ARG A 94 -1.15 -10.26 -7.30
C ARG A 94 -1.56 -10.02 -8.75
N GLU A 95 -2.84 -9.80 -9.06
CA GLU A 95 -3.27 -9.64 -10.46
C GLU A 95 -2.52 -8.51 -11.19
N TRP A 96 -2.29 -7.36 -10.54
CA TRP A 96 -1.44 -6.31 -11.11
C TRP A 96 -0.01 -6.79 -11.35
N ALA A 97 0.61 -7.43 -10.35
CA ALA A 97 2.01 -7.86 -10.42
C ALA A 97 2.24 -9.01 -11.42
N VAL A 98 1.18 -9.77 -11.72
CA VAL A 98 1.16 -10.81 -12.77
C VAL A 98 0.95 -10.16 -14.15
N SER A 99 -0.01 -9.25 -14.28
CA SER A 99 -0.30 -8.55 -15.53
C SER A 99 0.89 -7.71 -16.01
N GLY A 100 1.60 -7.04 -15.09
CA GLY A 100 2.83 -6.29 -15.41
C GLY A 100 3.96 -7.20 -15.90
N ARG A 101 4.11 -8.39 -15.31
CA ARG A 101 5.11 -9.38 -15.75
C ARG A 101 4.79 -9.96 -17.12
N ILE A 102 3.52 -10.25 -17.40
CA ILE A 102 3.07 -10.74 -18.72
C ILE A 102 3.33 -9.68 -19.80
N ASN A 103 3.09 -8.40 -19.51
CA ASN A 103 3.30 -7.32 -20.48
C ASN A 103 4.79 -7.12 -20.81
N ILE A 104 5.67 -7.20 -19.80
CA ILE A 104 7.12 -7.14 -19.99
C ILE A 104 7.63 -8.39 -20.72
N MET A 105 7.14 -9.58 -20.40
CA MET A 105 7.54 -10.81 -21.10
C MET A 105 7.04 -10.84 -22.56
N GLY A 106 5.86 -10.29 -22.83
CA GLY A 106 5.27 -10.21 -24.17
C GLY A 106 6.00 -9.24 -25.10
N SER A 107 6.53 -8.12 -24.59
CA SER A 107 7.24 -7.13 -25.40
C SER A 107 8.55 -7.66 -25.99
N HIS A 108 9.19 -8.62 -25.33
CA HIS A 108 10.40 -9.29 -25.81
C HIS A 108 10.13 -10.43 -26.80
N ASN A 109 8.87 -10.83 -27.03
CA ASN A 109 8.50 -11.91 -27.94
C ASN A 109 8.00 -11.43 -29.32
N ILE A 110 8.07 -10.12 -29.60
CA ILE A 110 7.73 -9.58 -30.92
C ILE A 110 8.93 -9.83 -31.85
N LYS A 111 8.92 -10.97 -32.55
CA LYS A 111 9.79 -11.19 -33.71
C LYS A 111 9.31 -10.29 -34.85
N LYS A 112 10.22 -9.45 -35.36
CA LYS A 112 10.02 -8.64 -36.56
C LYS A 112 10.01 -9.50 -37.81
#